data_AF-D5MMT2-F1
#
_entry.id   AF-D5MMT2-F1
#
_cell.length_a   1.000
_cell.length_b   1.000
_cell.length_c   1.000
_cell.angle_alpha   90.00
_cell.angle_beta   90.00
_cell.angle_gamma   90.00
#
_symmetry.space_group_name_H-M   'P 1'
#
loop_
_entity.id
_entity.type
_entity.pdbx_description
1 polymer ?
#
loop_
_entity_poly.entity_id
_entity_poly.type
_entity_poly.pdbx_seq_one_letter_code
_entity_poly.pdbx_strand_id
1 'polypeptide(L)'
;MAGVATTKTSSKGQVVIPEGIRKRLGLTPGSQFVVVGEKDTVILKAISTPTLADFDELASEARRQARKLDAIAYVASDPAHLLSPGWCS
;
A
#
# COMPACT_ATOMS: atom_id res chain seq x y z
N MET A 1 -15.64 20.48 -12.44
CA MET A 1 -15.98 21.57 -11.50
C MET A 1 -15.90 21.00 -10.08
N ALA A 2 -15.14 21.62 -9.17
CA ALA A 2 -15.05 21.16 -7.79
C ALA A 2 -16.43 21.32 -7.14
N GLY A 3 -17.15 20.20 -6.96
CA GLY A 3 -18.46 20.20 -6.32
C GLY A 3 -18.28 20.43 -4.83
N VAL A 4 -18.37 21.70 -4.44
CA VAL A 4 -18.49 22.18 -3.07
C VAL A 4 -19.96 22.08 -2.69
N ALA A 5 -20.24 21.52 -1.51
CA ALA A 5 -21.58 21.46 -0.95
C ALA A 5 -21.47 21.64 0.57
N THR A 6 -22.42 22.34 1.17
CA THR A 6 -22.44 22.61 2.62
C THR A 6 -23.44 21.72 3.30
N THR A 7 -23.11 21.25 4.50
CA THR A 7 -23.98 20.41 5.32
C THR A 7 -23.93 20.85 6.77
N LYS A 8 -25.07 20.69 7.46
CA LYS A 8 -25.15 20.98 8.89
C LYS A 8 -24.79 19.74 9.69
N THR A 9 -24.13 19.96 10.82
CA THR A 9 -23.90 18.95 11.83
C THR A 9 -25.21 18.63 12.56
N SER A 10 -25.48 17.35 12.78
CA SER A 10 -26.61 16.90 13.59
C SER A 10 -26.36 17.15 15.07
N SER A 11 -27.40 17.05 15.90
CA SER A 11 -27.29 17.16 17.37
C SER A 11 -26.36 16.11 18.00
N LYS A 12 -26.07 15.02 17.28
CA LYS A 12 -25.14 13.96 17.71
C LYS A 12 -23.72 14.16 17.19
N GLY A 13 -23.41 15.30 16.57
CA GLY A 13 -22.10 15.58 16.01
C GLY A 13 -21.83 14.91 14.66
N GLN A 14 -22.87 14.43 13.95
CA GLN A 14 -22.69 13.77 12.66
C GLN A 14 -22.79 14.76 11.52
N VAL A 15 -21.87 14.68 10.56
CA VAL A 15 -21.92 15.45 9.30
C VAL A 15 -22.42 14.53 8.20
N VAL A 16 -23.47 14.96 7.50
CA VAL A 16 -24.01 14.23 6.35
C VAL A 16 -23.17 14.56 5.12
N ILE A 17 -22.80 13.57 4.31
CA ILE A 17 -22.13 13.81 3.01
C ILE A 17 -23.19 13.94 1.91
N PRO A 18 -23.26 15.08 1.19
CA PRO A 18 -24.21 15.29 0.10
C PRO A 18 -24.10 14.24 -0.99
N GLU A 19 -25.24 13.90 -1.60
CA GLU A 19 -25.32 12.87 -2.64
C GLU A 19 -24.36 13.12 -3.82
N GLY A 20 -24.20 14.37 -4.24
CA GLY A 20 -23.28 14.73 -5.34
C GLY A 20 -21.82 14.40 -5.03
N ILE A 21 -21.39 14.59 -3.78
CA ILE A 21 -20.04 14.23 -3.32
C ILE A 21 -19.94 12.71 -3.16
N ARG A 22 -20.97 12.06 -2.60
CA ARG A 22 -21.05 10.60 -2.43
C ARG A 22 -20.86 9.86 -3.76
N LYS A 23 -21.59 10.26 -4.80
CA LYS A 23 -21.49 9.66 -6.15
C LYS A 23 -20.12 9.88 -6.78
N ARG A 24 -19.58 11.10 -6.67
CA ARG A 24 -18.28 11.43 -7.28
C ARG A 24 -17.11 10.69 -6.65
N LEU A 25 -17.14 10.52 -5.33
CA LEU A 25 -16.09 9.83 -4.58
C LEU A 25 -16.34 8.32 -4.46
N GLY A 26 -17.42 7.79 -5.05
CA GLY A 26 -17.75 6.36 -4.99
C GLY A 26 -18.01 5.82 -3.59
N LEU A 27 -18.46 6.67 -2.66
CA LEU A 27 -18.62 6.29 -1.26
C LEU A 27 -19.87 5.41 -1.08
N THR A 28 -19.69 4.25 -0.47
CA THR A 28 -20.75 3.29 -0.16
C THR A 28 -21.05 3.27 1.34
N PRO A 29 -22.26 2.85 1.76
CA PRO A 29 -22.52 2.57 3.17
C PRO A 29 -21.47 1.60 3.74
N GLY A 30 -20.87 1.94 4.87
CA GLY A 30 -19.78 1.17 5.48
C GLY A 30 -18.36 1.54 5.02
N SER A 31 -18.21 2.53 4.13
CA SER A 31 -16.88 3.08 3.79
C SER A 31 -16.17 3.60 5.06
N GLN A 32 -14.92 3.20 5.23
CA GLN A 32 -14.07 3.67 6.32
C GLN A 32 -13.23 4.86 5.87
N PHE A 33 -12.93 5.76 6.81
CA PHE A 33 -12.17 6.98 6.53
C PHE A 33 -11.09 7.18 7.58
N VAL A 34 -9.91 7.62 7.15
CA VAL A 34 -8.98 8.32 8.04
C VAL A 34 -9.50 9.73 8.22
N VAL A 35 -9.63 10.16 9.47
CA VAL A 35 -10.01 11.51 9.84
C VAL A 35 -8.78 12.21 10.38
N VAL A 36 -8.36 13.28 9.71
CA VAL A 36 -7.25 14.14 10.18
C VAL A 36 -7.81 15.53 10.43
N GLY A 37 -7.61 16.04 11.64
CA GLY A 37 -7.94 17.41 12.01
C GLY A 37 -6.66 18.26 12.01
N GLU A 38 -6.67 19.35 11.25
CA GLU A 38 -5.60 20.35 11.29
C GLU A 38 -6.22 21.75 11.37
N LYS A 39 -5.95 22.47 12.47
CA LYS A 39 -6.48 23.81 12.76
C LYS A 39 -8.02 23.87 12.65
N ASP A 40 -8.53 24.46 11.57
CA ASP A 40 -9.94 24.67 11.24
C ASP A 40 -10.45 23.71 10.14
N THR A 41 -9.60 22.77 9.70
CA THR A 41 -9.88 21.87 8.59
C THR A 41 -9.95 20.42 9.06
N VAL A 42 -10.98 19.70 8.59
CA VAL A 42 -11.10 18.25 8.75
C VAL A 42 -10.96 17.60 7.39
N ILE A 43 -9.97 16.71 7.25
CA ILE A 43 -9.71 15.93 6.04
C ILE A 43 -10.23 14.52 6.26
N LEU A 44 -11.13 14.10 5.37
CA LEU A 44 -11.67 12.74 5.31
C LEU A 44 -11.05 12.04 4.10
N LYS A 45 -10.17 11.07 4.35
CA LYS A 45 -9.59 10.23 3.29
C LYS A 45 -10.19 8.83 3.36
N ALA A 46 -10.88 8.41 2.30
CA ALA A 46 -11.43 7.07 2.22
C ALA A 46 -10.29 6.03 2.29
N ILE A 47 -10.47 5.01 3.12
CA ILE A 47 -9.57 3.86 3.20
C ILE A 47 -10.15 2.79 2.30
N SER A 48 -9.49 2.52 1.18
CA SER A 48 -9.67 1.28 0.44
C SER A 48 -8.72 0.25 1.02
N THR A 49 -9.23 -0.92 1.41
CA THR A 49 -8.37 -2.05 1.74
C THR A 49 -7.58 -2.39 0.47
N PRO A 50 -6.23 -2.28 0.50
CA PRO A 50 -5.44 -2.64 -0.67
C PRO A 50 -5.71 -4.10 -1.03
N THR A 51 -5.90 -4.36 -2.31
CA THR A 51 -6.15 -5.70 -2.82
C THR A 51 -4.83 -6.49 -2.84
N LEU A 52 -4.89 -7.83 -2.83
CA LEU A 52 -3.68 -8.65 -2.99
C LEU A 52 -2.92 -8.32 -4.28
N ALA A 53 -3.63 -7.91 -5.33
CA ALA A 53 -3.04 -7.45 -6.59
C ALA A 53 -2.18 -6.18 -6.40
N ASP A 54 -2.56 -5.28 -5.49
CA ASP A 54 -1.76 -4.09 -5.16
C ASP A 54 -0.46 -4.45 -4.43
N PHE A 55 -0.39 -5.64 -3.81
CA PHE A 55 0.80 -6.16 -3.14
C PHE A 55 1.63 -7.13 -4.00
N ASP A 56 1.14 -7.54 -5.17
CA ASP A 56 1.81 -8.54 -6.00
C ASP A 56 3.17 -8.04 -6.52
N GLU A 57 3.29 -6.75 -6.83
CA GLU A 57 4.55 -6.15 -7.29
C GLU A 57 5.63 -6.23 -6.19
N LEU A 58 5.29 -5.77 -4.98
CA LEU A 58 6.13 -5.86 -3.78
C LEU A 58 6.51 -7.31 -3.45
N ALA A 59 5.55 -8.23 -3.49
CA ALA A 59 5.79 -9.65 -3.25
C ALA A 59 6.68 -10.28 -4.35
N SER A 60 6.52 -9.86 -5.60
CA SER A 60 7.32 -10.35 -6.73
C SER A 60 8.78 -9.92 -6.61
N GLU A 61 9.03 -8.69 -6.15
CA GLU A 61 10.37 -8.14 -5.99
C GLU A 61 11.11 -8.83 -4.84
N ALA A 62 10.43 -9.04 -3.71
CA ALA A 62 10.96 -9.82 -2.58
C ALA A 62 11.35 -11.25 -3.01
N ARG A 63 10.50 -11.92 -3.81
CA ARG A 63 10.80 -13.27 -4.36
C ARG A 63 11.98 -13.26 -5.33
N ARG A 64 12.14 -12.22 -6.15
CA ARG A 64 13.30 -12.08 -7.06
C ARG A 64 14.60 -11.89 -6.28
N GLN A 65 14.57 -11.05 -5.26
CA GLN A 65 15.73 -10.81 -4.39
C GLN A 65 16.13 -12.08 -3.64
N ALA A 66 15.15 -12.81 -3.08
CA ALA A 66 15.40 -14.10 -2.44
C ALA A 66 16.06 -15.11 -3.39
N ARG A 67 15.52 -15.29 -4.61
CA ARG A 67 16.14 -16.16 -5.62
C ARG A 67 17.55 -15.76 -6.01
N LYS A 68 17.83 -14.47 -6.09
CA LYS A 68 19.17 -13.96 -6.44
C LYS A 68 20.18 -14.25 -5.32
N LEU A 69 19.79 -14.02 -4.07
CA LEU A 69 20.62 -14.34 -2.91
C LEU A 69 20.86 -15.85 -2.79
N ASP A 70 19.83 -16.66 -3.02
CA ASP A 70 19.91 -18.12 -2.97
C ASP A 70 20.83 -18.68 -4.08
N ALA A 71 20.75 -18.13 -5.30
CA ALA A 71 21.65 -18.48 -6.39
C ALA A 71 23.11 -18.05 -6.13
N ILE A 72 23.33 -16.90 -5.50
CA ILE A 72 24.68 -16.45 -5.09
C ILE A 72 25.24 -17.37 -4.00
N ALA A 73 24.42 -17.77 -3.03
CA ALA A 73 24.83 -18.71 -1.99
C ALA A 73 25.21 -20.08 -2.58
N TYR A 74 24.44 -20.57 -3.57
CA TYR A 74 24.75 -21.82 -4.26
C TYR A 74 26.10 -21.77 -5.01
N VAL A 75 26.36 -20.69 -5.77
CA VAL A 75 27.62 -20.53 -6.53
C VAL A 75 28.84 -20.37 -5.60
N ALA A 76 28.69 -19.68 -4.47
CA ALA A 76 29.74 -19.58 -3.45
C ALA A 76 30.00 -20.90 -2.71
N SER A 77 29.04 -21.84 -2.78
CA SER A 77 29.13 -23.16 -2.16
C SER A 77 29.53 -24.27 -3.14
N ASP A 78 29.81 -23.94 -4.41
CA ASP A 78 30.18 -24.94 -5.42
C ASP A 78 31.60 -25.49 -5.13
N PRO A 79 31.72 -26.76 -4.72
CA PRO A 79 33.01 -27.35 -4.37
C PRO A 79 33.91 -27.56 -5.60
N ALA A 80 33.41 -27.37 -6.83
CA ALA A 80 34.22 -27.49 -8.05
C ALA A 80 35.34 -26.43 -8.14
N HIS A 81 35.17 -25.26 -7.52
CA HIS A 81 36.22 -24.23 -7.45
C HIS A 81 37.35 -24.57 -6.45
N LEU A 82 37.12 -25.47 -5.50
CA LEU A 82 38.11 -25.87 -4.48
C LEU A 82 39.01 -27.05 -4.94
N LEU A 83 38.75 -27.63 -6.11
CA LEU A 83 39.52 -28.76 -6.66
C LEU A 83 40.47 -28.36 -7.81
N SER A 84 40.73 -27.07 -7.99
CA SER A 84 41.72 -26.60 -8.99
C SER A 84 43.15 -26.74 -8.46
N PRO A 85 44.02 -27.54 -9.09
CA PRO A 85 45.38 -27.81 -8.61
C PRO A 85 46.31 -26.64 -8.95
N GLY A 86 46.26 -25.56 -8.17
CA GLY A 86 47.11 -24.38 -8.42
C GLY A 86 47.29 -23.42 -7.26
N TRP A 87 46.75 -23.70 -6.07
CA TRP A 87 46.83 -22.83 -4.90
C TRP A 87 47.55 -23.52 -3.74
N CYS A 88 48.82 -23.87 -3.96
CA CYS A 88 49.79 -24.15 -2.90
C CYS A 88 51.18 -24.12 -3.54
N SER A 89 51.74 -22.92 -3.69
CA SER A 89 53.17 -22.68 -3.96
C SER A 89 53.53 -21.33 -3.40
#